data_AF-A0A382TP33-F1
#
_entry.id   AF-A0A382TP33-F1
#
_cell.length_a   1.000
_cell.length_b   1.000
_cell.length_c   1.000
_cell.angle_alpha   90.00
_cell.angle_beta   90.00
_cell.angle_gamma   90.00
#
_symmetry.space_group_name_H-M   'P 1'
#
loop_
_entity.id
_entity.type
_entity.pdbx_description
1 polymer ?
#
loop_
_entity_poly.entity_id
_entity_poly.type
_entity_poly.pdbx_seq_one_letter_code
_entity_poly.pdbx_strand_id
1 'polypeptide(L)'
;MFTELPKSKDIMENPMGFPTSFELPIINDLTKYKNTLYAPAHVTTNWDGYKTHLASVRPNFHPKVLMMGHDMSEIENITLMALGGVIREMNGVPYYLLVGPQNVHLTLEAIEKNQPEWLGISLYTGLTTYVFEWLIQYKIDKARSITRKKISDFETADKLLKGMVREAKGPVYEGNQLVYAPVIIGG
;
A
#
# COMPACT_ATOMS: atom_id res chain seq x y z
N MET A 1 -11.57 -36.33 7.47
CA MET A 1 -11.97 -35.65 6.22
C MET A 1 -12.89 -34.52 6.61
N PHE A 2 -12.43 -33.27 6.51
CA PHE A 2 -13.27 -32.10 6.78
C PHE A 2 -14.03 -31.78 5.49
N THR A 3 -15.33 -32.07 5.48
CA THR A 3 -16.22 -31.92 4.31
C THR A 3 -17.17 -30.73 4.43
N GLU A 4 -16.92 -29.79 5.34
CA GLU A 4 -17.69 -28.56 5.42
C GLU A 4 -16.85 -27.40 4.86
N LEU A 5 -17.42 -26.73 3.87
CA LEU A 5 -16.91 -25.45 3.39
C LEU A 5 -17.02 -24.41 4.52
N PRO A 6 -16.07 -23.47 4.63
CA PRO A 6 -16.15 -22.40 5.61
C PRO A 6 -17.46 -21.61 5.48
N LYS A 7 -18.09 -21.27 6.60
CA LYS A 7 -19.35 -20.52 6.66
C LYS A 7 -19.07 -19.04 6.88
N SER A 8 -20.02 -18.18 6.48
CA SER A 8 -19.97 -16.76 6.82
C SER A 8 -19.88 -16.61 8.35
N LYS A 9 -18.81 -15.95 8.83
CA LYS A 9 -18.42 -15.76 10.26
C LYS A 9 -17.63 -16.91 10.91
N ASP A 10 -16.91 -17.74 10.16
CA ASP A 10 -15.93 -18.63 10.79
C ASP A 10 -14.88 -17.81 11.56
N ILE A 11 -14.78 -18.09 12.87
CA ILE A 11 -13.91 -17.40 13.81
C ILE A 11 -12.52 -18.03 13.71
N MET A 12 -11.55 -17.25 13.24
CA MET A 12 -10.15 -17.68 13.24
C MET A 12 -9.51 -17.36 14.59
N GLU A 13 -9.56 -18.31 15.53
CA GLU A 13 -8.93 -18.18 16.85
C GLU A 13 -7.40 -18.28 16.75
N ASN A 14 -6.68 -17.30 17.31
CA ASN A 14 -5.24 -17.43 17.55
C ASN A 14 -5.01 -17.97 18.98
N PRO A 15 -4.62 -19.24 19.15
CA PRO A 15 -4.46 -19.85 20.47
C PRO A 15 -3.33 -19.23 21.32
N MET A 16 -2.49 -18.37 20.73
CA MET A 16 -1.37 -17.71 21.41
C MET A 16 -1.66 -16.26 21.83
N GLY A 17 -2.83 -15.70 21.50
CA GLY A 17 -3.19 -14.31 21.82
C GLY A 17 -2.43 -13.26 21.01
N PHE A 18 -2.57 -11.98 21.38
CA PHE A 18 -1.89 -10.85 20.71
C PHE A 18 -0.59 -10.46 21.42
N PRO A 19 0.45 -10.02 20.69
CA PRO A 19 1.64 -9.47 21.31
C PRO A 19 1.35 -8.16 22.07
N THR A 20 1.77 -8.10 23.33
CA THR A 20 1.61 -6.93 24.22
C THR A 20 2.75 -5.92 24.10
N SER A 21 3.83 -6.29 23.40
CA SER A 21 4.97 -5.42 23.10
C SER A 21 5.20 -5.39 21.59
N PHE A 22 5.46 -4.19 21.07
CA PHE A 22 5.81 -3.98 19.68
C PHE A 22 7.33 -3.80 19.59
N GLU A 23 8.01 -4.75 18.94
CA GLU A 23 9.40 -4.58 18.52
C GLU A 23 9.42 -4.32 17.01
N LEU A 24 10.20 -3.30 16.60
CA LEU A 24 10.41 -3.06 15.19
C LEU A 24 11.11 -4.28 14.56
N PRO A 25 10.62 -4.79 13.42
CA PRO A 25 11.28 -5.89 12.75
C PRO A 25 12.71 -5.48 12.37
N ILE A 26 13.67 -6.33 12.70
CA ILE A 26 15.06 -6.15 12.29
C ILE A 26 15.13 -6.35 10.77
N ILE A 27 15.33 -5.26 10.03
CA ILE A 27 15.50 -5.31 8.58
C ILE A 27 16.92 -5.82 8.29
N ASN A 28 17.03 -7.13 8.10
CA ASN A 28 18.26 -7.75 7.60
C ASN A 28 18.38 -7.53 6.08
N ASP A 29 19.60 -7.34 5.59
CA ASP A 29 19.88 -7.22 4.16
C ASP A 29 19.66 -8.57 3.45
N LEU A 30 18.44 -8.76 2.93
CA LEU A 30 17.96 -10.00 2.33
C LEU A 30 18.26 -10.03 0.83
N THR A 31 19.55 -10.12 0.47
CA THR A 31 20.06 -10.23 -0.91
C THR A 31 19.59 -11.46 -1.71
N LYS A 32 18.63 -12.25 -1.21
CA LYS A 32 18.15 -13.47 -1.88
C LYS A 32 16.64 -13.73 -1.84
N TYR A 33 15.83 -12.77 -1.40
CA TYR A 33 14.36 -12.84 -1.23
C TYR A 33 13.83 -14.01 -0.35
N LYS A 34 13.23 -13.67 0.79
CA LYS A 34 12.12 -14.44 1.41
C LYS A 34 10.98 -13.45 1.64
N ASN A 35 10.09 -13.34 0.66
CA ASN A 35 9.05 -12.31 0.59
C ASN A 35 7.89 -12.56 1.56
N THR A 36 8.11 -12.36 2.86
CA THR A 36 7.03 -11.90 3.72
C THR A 36 7.58 -10.86 4.71
N LEU A 37 7.01 -9.65 4.70
CA LEU A 37 7.28 -8.61 5.72
C LEU A 37 6.88 -9.07 7.14
N TYR A 38 6.08 -10.12 7.23
CA TYR A 38 5.49 -10.67 8.44
C TYR A 38 5.66 -12.20 8.47
N ALA A 39 5.92 -12.79 9.64
CA ALA A 39 5.76 -14.23 9.82
C ALA A 39 4.26 -14.56 9.92
N PRO A 40 3.81 -15.80 9.65
CA PRO A 40 2.41 -16.19 9.87
C PRO A 40 1.92 -15.87 11.29
N ALA A 41 2.79 -15.98 12.29
CA ALA A 41 2.49 -15.62 13.68
C ALA A 41 2.26 -14.10 13.91
N HIS A 42 2.69 -13.25 12.97
CA HIS A 42 2.48 -11.80 13.01
C HIS A 42 1.20 -11.36 12.27
N VAL A 43 0.57 -12.26 11.52
CA VAL A 43 -0.71 -11.99 10.86
C VAL A 43 -1.81 -12.24 11.89
N THR A 44 -2.48 -11.18 12.32
CA THR A 44 -3.59 -11.32 13.27
C THR A 44 -4.83 -11.86 12.58
N THR A 45 -5.47 -12.83 13.20
CA THR A 45 -6.76 -13.39 12.78
C THR A 45 -7.94 -12.86 13.59
N ASN A 46 -7.66 -12.16 14.69
CA ASN A 46 -8.68 -11.58 15.56
C ASN A 46 -8.91 -10.11 15.19
N TRP A 47 -9.74 -9.91 14.16
CA TRP A 47 -10.09 -8.60 13.62
C TRP A 47 -10.85 -7.72 14.62
N ASP A 48 -11.70 -8.29 15.48
CA ASP A 48 -12.44 -7.54 16.50
C ASP A 48 -11.51 -7.01 17.61
N GLY A 49 -10.54 -7.81 18.04
CA GLY A 49 -9.50 -7.38 18.97
C GLY A 49 -8.55 -6.35 18.35
N TYR A 50 -8.18 -6.51 17.07
CA TYR A 50 -7.40 -5.50 16.35
C TYR A 50 -8.16 -4.17 16.21
N LYS A 51 -9.45 -4.22 15.87
CA LYS A 51 -10.31 -3.04 15.83
C LYS A 51 -10.40 -2.36 17.20
N THR A 52 -10.61 -3.13 18.26
CA THR A 52 -10.65 -2.60 19.65
C THR A 52 -9.31 -1.95 20.02
N HIS A 53 -8.19 -2.57 19.64
CA HIS A 53 -6.85 -2.03 19.84
C HIS A 53 -6.65 -0.71 19.08
N LEU A 54 -6.98 -0.64 17.79
CA LEU A 54 -6.87 0.59 17.00
C LEU A 54 -7.75 1.71 17.57
N ALA A 55 -8.99 1.39 17.97
CA ALA A 55 -9.90 2.34 18.60
C ALA A 55 -9.40 2.85 19.97
N SER A 56 -8.61 2.02 20.68
CA SER A 56 -8.00 2.36 21.97
C SER A 56 -6.71 3.16 21.83
N VAL A 57 -5.78 2.70 20.97
CA VAL A 57 -4.48 3.36 20.76
C VAL A 57 -4.65 4.65 19.98
N ARG A 58 -5.67 4.73 19.11
CA ARG A 58 -5.96 5.87 18.22
C ARG A 58 -4.67 6.40 17.60
N PRO A 59 -3.99 5.59 16.78
CA PRO A 59 -2.72 5.97 16.22
C PRO A 59 -2.86 7.34 15.55
N ASN A 60 -1.98 8.28 15.92
CA ASN A 60 -1.90 9.59 15.28
C ASN A 60 -1.19 9.48 13.93
N PHE A 61 -1.71 8.60 13.08
CA PHE A 61 -1.21 8.27 11.77
C PHE A 61 -2.42 8.36 10.87
N HIS A 62 -2.62 9.48 10.17
CA HIS A 62 -3.82 9.80 9.42
C HIS A 62 -3.59 9.63 7.90
N PRO A 63 -3.21 8.43 7.41
CA PRO A 63 -2.70 8.29 6.06
C PRO A 63 -3.80 8.53 5.03
N LYS A 64 -3.47 9.29 3.99
CA LYS A 64 -4.30 9.33 2.77
C LYS A 64 -3.73 8.37 1.75
N VAL A 65 -4.50 7.35 1.37
CA VAL A 65 -4.00 6.29 0.48
C VAL A 65 -4.91 6.18 -0.73
N LEU A 66 -4.34 6.26 -1.93
CA LEU A 66 -5.03 5.89 -3.17
C LEU A 66 -4.73 4.43 -3.47
N MET A 67 -5.75 3.60 -3.38
CA MET A 67 -5.73 2.16 -3.62
C MET A 67 -6.14 1.88 -5.06
N MET A 68 -5.27 1.20 -5.81
CA MET A 68 -5.46 0.85 -7.22
C MET A 68 -5.58 -0.68 -7.37
N GLY A 69 -6.54 -1.12 -8.18
CA GLY A 69 -6.76 -2.53 -8.52
C GLY A 69 -7.31 -2.68 -9.93
N HIS A 70 -7.37 -3.91 -10.43
CA HIS A 70 -7.91 -4.15 -11.76
C HIS A 70 -9.43 -4.01 -11.77
N ASP A 71 -9.97 -3.31 -12.77
CA ASP A 71 -11.41 -3.13 -12.99
C ASP A 71 -12.22 -4.42 -13.28
N MET A 72 -11.57 -5.56 -13.51
CA MET A 72 -12.22 -6.85 -13.81
C MET A 72 -12.09 -7.88 -12.68
N SER A 73 -11.30 -7.61 -11.63
CA SER A 73 -10.95 -8.61 -10.62
C SER A 73 -11.71 -8.40 -9.31
N GLU A 74 -12.76 -9.20 -9.10
CA GLU A 74 -13.58 -9.13 -7.89
C GLU A 74 -12.77 -9.42 -6.61
N ILE A 75 -11.84 -10.38 -6.66
CA ILE A 75 -11.01 -10.79 -5.51
C ILE A 75 -10.03 -9.67 -5.11
N GLU A 76 -9.43 -8.99 -6.09
CA GLU A 76 -8.59 -7.82 -5.82
C GLU A 76 -9.42 -6.70 -5.18
N ASN A 77 -10.63 -6.47 -5.68
CA ASN A 77 -11.51 -5.42 -5.18
C ASN A 77 -11.92 -5.67 -3.72
N ILE A 78 -12.26 -6.90 -3.35
CA ILE A 78 -12.54 -7.27 -1.95
C ILE A 78 -11.31 -7.00 -1.07
N THR A 79 -10.12 -7.35 -1.54
CA THR A 79 -8.86 -7.11 -0.82
C THR A 79 -8.61 -5.62 -0.61
N LEU A 80 -8.78 -4.79 -1.64
CA LEU A 80 -8.66 -3.34 -1.52
C LEU A 80 -9.66 -2.76 -0.52
N MET A 81 -10.91 -3.21 -0.58
CA MET A 81 -11.97 -2.76 0.34
C MET A 81 -11.66 -3.11 1.80
N ALA A 82 -11.09 -4.30 2.04
CA ALA A 82 -10.63 -4.70 3.37
C ALA A 82 -9.47 -3.80 3.87
N LEU A 83 -8.47 -3.54 3.02
CA LEU A 83 -7.34 -2.66 3.35
C LEU A 83 -7.79 -1.22 3.62
N GLY A 84 -8.76 -0.71 2.88
CA GLY A 84 -9.32 0.61 3.17
C GLY A 84 -10.19 0.64 4.44
N GLY A 85 -10.72 -0.49 4.90
CA GLY A 85 -11.24 -0.65 6.26
C GLY A 85 -10.16 -0.38 7.31
N VAL A 86 -8.99 -1.01 7.17
CA VAL A 86 -7.84 -0.80 8.06
C VAL A 86 -7.40 0.66 8.07
N ILE A 87 -7.26 1.29 6.90
CA ILE A 87 -6.88 2.71 6.79
C ILE A 87 -7.85 3.61 7.56
N ARG A 88 -9.16 3.37 7.46
CA ARG A 88 -10.18 4.14 8.21
C ARG A 88 -10.05 3.98 9.71
N GLU A 89 -9.82 2.76 10.19
CA GLU A 89 -9.61 2.48 11.63
C GLU A 89 -8.28 3.06 12.16
N MET A 90 -7.34 3.38 11.26
CA MET A 90 -6.15 4.17 11.60
C MET A 90 -6.41 5.68 11.63
N ASN A 91 -7.65 6.17 11.44
CA ASN A 91 -7.98 7.59 11.22
C ASN A 91 -7.48 8.16 9.87
N GLY A 92 -7.22 7.29 8.90
CA GLY A 92 -6.83 7.66 7.54
C GLY A 92 -8.02 7.80 6.58
N VAL A 93 -7.69 8.13 5.33
CA VAL A 93 -8.64 8.28 4.22
C VAL A 93 -8.25 7.36 3.07
N PRO A 94 -9.03 6.32 2.77
CA PRO A 94 -8.83 5.52 1.57
C PRO A 94 -9.57 6.14 0.37
N TYR A 95 -8.88 6.22 -0.75
CA TYR A 95 -9.45 6.45 -2.08
C TYR A 95 -9.28 5.17 -2.89
N TYR A 96 -10.21 4.88 -3.80
CA TYR A 96 -10.15 3.69 -4.64
C TYR A 96 -10.22 4.09 -6.10
N LEU A 97 -9.39 3.46 -6.92
CA LEU A 97 -9.41 3.60 -8.37
C LEU A 97 -9.26 2.23 -9.01
N LEU A 98 -10.31 1.81 -9.72
CA LEU A 98 -10.26 0.59 -10.51
C LEU A 98 -9.79 0.95 -11.91
N VAL A 99 -8.71 0.29 -12.36
CA VAL A 99 -8.04 0.61 -13.62
C VAL A 99 -7.97 -0.57 -14.57
N GLY A 100 -8.01 -0.24 -15.84
CA GLY A 100 -7.76 -1.07 -17.00
C GLY A 100 -6.93 -0.28 -18.03
N PRO A 101 -6.59 -0.88 -19.19
CA PRO A 101 -5.75 -0.24 -20.20
C PRO A 101 -6.30 1.11 -20.68
N GLN A 102 -7.63 1.24 -20.72
CA GLN A 102 -8.30 2.41 -21.28
C GLN A 102 -8.33 3.61 -20.33
N ASN A 103 -8.14 3.42 -19.02
CA ASN A 103 -8.37 4.48 -18.03
C ASN A 103 -7.22 4.66 -17.02
N VAL A 104 -6.13 3.88 -17.10
CA VAL A 104 -4.96 4.00 -16.20
C VAL A 104 -4.38 5.42 -16.17
N HIS A 105 -4.49 6.17 -17.27
CA HIS A 105 -4.04 7.55 -17.37
C HIS A 105 -4.78 8.51 -16.40
N LEU A 106 -6.04 8.21 -16.04
CA LEU A 106 -6.84 8.98 -15.08
C LEU A 106 -6.28 8.91 -13.65
N THR A 107 -5.32 8.02 -13.39
CA THR A 107 -4.64 7.95 -12.09
C THR A 107 -3.95 9.27 -11.75
N LEU A 108 -3.43 10.01 -12.73
CA LEU A 108 -2.80 11.31 -12.48
C LEU A 108 -3.82 12.33 -11.97
N GLU A 109 -5.00 12.40 -12.59
CA GLU A 109 -6.10 13.27 -12.15
C GLU A 109 -6.57 12.88 -10.74
N ALA A 110 -6.64 11.58 -10.44
CA ALA A 110 -7.00 11.10 -9.11
C ALA A 110 -5.95 11.49 -8.05
N ILE A 111 -4.67 11.47 -8.39
CA ILE A 111 -3.59 11.93 -7.50
C ILE A 111 -3.70 13.44 -7.26
N GLU A 112 -3.89 14.22 -8.33
CA GLU A 112 -4.01 15.68 -8.22
C GLU A 112 -5.23 16.09 -7.38
N LYS A 113 -6.38 15.45 -7.62
CA LYS A 113 -7.62 15.74 -6.91
C LYS A 113 -7.57 15.35 -5.44
N ASN A 114 -7.07 14.15 -5.13
CA ASN A 114 -7.19 13.58 -3.79
C ASN A 114 -5.95 13.84 -2.92
N GLN A 115 -4.82 14.23 -3.51
CA GLN A 115 -3.53 14.41 -2.84
C GLN A 115 -3.20 13.23 -1.89
N PRO A 116 -3.22 11.98 -2.38
CA PRO A 116 -2.92 10.82 -1.56
C PRO A 116 -1.44 10.82 -1.18
N GLU A 117 -1.14 10.56 0.09
CA GLU A 117 0.22 10.43 0.61
C GLU A 117 0.89 9.13 0.18
N TRP A 118 0.10 8.10 -0.08
CA TRP A 118 0.56 6.78 -0.47
C TRP A 118 -0.25 6.24 -1.65
N LEU A 119 0.41 5.50 -2.53
CA LEU A 119 -0.24 4.76 -3.62
C LEU A 119 -0.11 3.27 -3.32
N GLY A 120 -1.23 2.58 -3.12
CA GLY A 120 -1.27 1.13 -2.91
C GLY A 120 -1.77 0.43 -4.16
N ILE A 121 -1.02 -0.52 -4.71
CA ILE A 121 -1.40 -1.27 -5.92
C ILE A 121 -1.52 -2.76 -5.57
N SER A 122 -2.68 -3.37 -5.83
CA SER A 122 -2.90 -4.81 -5.63
C SER A 122 -2.86 -5.57 -6.96
N LEU A 123 -1.83 -6.42 -7.17
CA LEU A 123 -1.52 -7.10 -8.44
C LEU A 123 -1.81 -8.63 -8.42
N TYR A 124 -2.94 -9.11 -7.90
CA TYR A 124 -3.17 -10.55 -7.69
C TYR A 124 -3.43 -11.36 -8.97
N THR A 125 -4.22 -10.83 -9.89
CA THR A 125 -4.73 -11.51 -11.11
C THR A 125 -4.06 -11.03 -12.40
N GLY A 126 -2.93 -10.33 -12.26
CA GLY A 126 -2.17 -9.85 -13.41
C GLY A 126 -2.61 -8.46 -13.84
N LEU A 127 -2.27 -7.46 -13.03
CA LEU A 127 -2.07 -6.10 -13.53
C LEU A 127 -0.85 -6.12 -14.49
N THR A 128 -1.18 -6.50 -15.72
CA THR A 128 -0.67 -6.14 -17.06
C THR A 128 0.35 -5.00 -17.16
N THR A 129 1.11 -5.01 -18.27
CA THR A 129 2.18 -4.06 -18.61
C THR A 129 1.78 -2.58 -18.45
N TYR A 130 0.53 -2.20 -18.72
CA TYR A 130 0.10 -0.80 -18.67
C TYR A 130 0.25 -0.14 -17.28
N VAL A 131 0.09 -0.88 -16.17
CA VAL A 131 0.31 -0.30 -14.82
C VAL A 131 1.79 -0.13 -14.55
N PHE A 132 2.63 -1.05 -15.01
CA PHE A 132 4.08 -0.91 -14.89
C PHE A 132 4.63 0.21 -15.77
N GLU A 133 4.13 0.35 -17.00
CA GLU A 133 4.44 1.46 -17.90
C GLU A 133 4.05 2.79 -17.27
N TRP A 134 2.83 2.88 -16.73
CA TRP A 134 2.37 4.06 -16.00
C TRP A 134 3.26 4.34 -14.77
N LEU A 135 3.61 3.32 -13.99
CA LEU A 135 4.45 3.46 -12.79
C LEU A 135 5.86 3.97 -13.15
N ILE A 136 6.44 3.44 -14.24
CA ILE A 136 7.73 3.89 -14.76
C ILE A 136 7.64 5.38 -15.09
N GLN A 137 6.62 5.77 -15.86
CA GLN A 137 6.41 7.15 -16.26
C GLN A 137 6.21 8.07 -15.04
N TYR A 138 5.34 7.67 -14.11
CA TYR A 138 5.10 8.39 -12.85
C TYR A 138 6.40 8.66 -12.09
N LYS A 139 7.24 7.64 -11.90
CA LYS A 139 8.51 7.81 -11.17
C LYS A 139 9.49 8.72 -11.90
N ILE A 140 9.64 8.54 -13.21
CA ILE A 140 10.53 9.40 -14.01
C ILE A 140 10.08 10.86 -13.93
N ASP A 141 8.78 11.12 -14.10
CA ASP A 141 8.23 12.48 -14.08
C ASP A 141 8.34 13.13 -12.70
N LYS A 142 8.07 12.39 -11.63
CA LYS A 142 8.25 12.91 -10.25
C LYS A 142 9.72 13.20 -9.94
N ALA A 143 10.63 12.32 -10.32
CA ALA A 143 12.07 12.55 -10.12
C ALA A 143 12.54 13.80 -10.90
N ARG A 144 12.09 13.99 -12.14
CA ARG A 144 12.35 15.20 -12.93
C ARG A 144 11.79 16.46 -12.28
N SER A 145 10.51 16.42 -11.90
CA SER A 145 9.81 17.56 -11.29
C SER A 145 10.52 18.06 -10.04
N ILE A 146 10.92 17.14 -9.17
CA ILE A 146 11.54 17.47 -7.88
C ILE A 146 12.99 17.95 -8.08
N THR A 147 13.78 17.23 -8.87
CA THR A 147 15.22 17.51 -8.97
C THR A 147 15.56 18.58 -10.00
N ARG A 148 14.64 18.86 -10.93
CA ARG A 148 14.85 19.68 -12.13
C ARG A 148 16.00 19.18 -13.02
N LYS A 149 16.39 17.90 -12.89
CA LYS A 149 17.43 17.26 -13.68
C LYS A 149 16.84 16.48 -14.85
N LYS A 150 17.63 16.31 -15.91
CA LYS A 150 17.30 15.44 -17.03
C LYS A 150 17.52 13.97 -16.63
N ILE A 151 16.47 13.33 -16.13
CA ILE A 151 16.42 11.89 -15.81
C ILE A 151 15.64 11.19 -16.92
N SER A 152 16.12 10.11 -17.52
CA SER A 152 15.44 9.44 -18.64
C SER A 152 15.16 7.96 -18.42
N ASP A 153 15.76 7.36 -17.41
CA ASP A 153 15.62 5.94 -17.10
C ASP A 153 14.96 5.72 -15.74
N PHE A 154 14.29 4.58 -15.62
CA PHE A 154 13.56 4.18 -14.42
C PHE A 154 14.49 3.94 -13.23
N GLU A 155 15.63 3.30 -13.44
CA GLU A 155 16.52 2.87 -12.34
C GLU A 155 17.06 4.09 -11.56
N THR A 156 17.51 5.11 -12.28
CA THR A 156 17.96 6.37 -11.70
C THR A 156 16.83 7.09 -10.96
N ALA A 157 15.64 7.16 -11.57
CA ALA A 157 14.47 7.78 -10.95
C ALA A 157 14.05 7.06 -9.66
N ASP A 158 13.93 5.73 -9.71
CA ASP A 158 13.50 4.89 -8.60
C ASP A 158 14.49 4.95 -7.43
N LYS A 159 15.81 4.86 -7.71
CA LYS A 159 16.84 4.96 -6.68
C LYS A 159 16.82 6.32 -5.97
N LEU A 160 16.64 7.40 -6.74
CA LEU A 160 16.56 8.75 -6.19
C LEU A 160 15.34 8.91 -5.28
N LEU A 161 14.15 8.54 -5.80
CA LEU A 161 12.90 8.65 -5.05
C LEU A 161 12.89 7.78 -3.79
N LYS A 162 13.44 6.56 -3.84
CA LYS A 162 13.62 5.72 -2.65
C LYS A 162 14.55 6.35 -1.61
N GLY A 163 15.63 7.00 -2.07
CA GLY A 163 16.52 7.77 -1.20
C GLY A 163 15.77 8.86 -0.45
N MET A 164 14.97 9.65 -1.17
CA MET A 164 14.14 10.71 -0.59
C MET A 164 13.09 10.20 0.40
N VAL A 165 12.38 9.12 0.05
CA VAL A 165 11.39 8.49 0.95
C VAL A 165 12.04 8.01 2.24
N ARG A 166 13.24 7.43 2.15
CA ARG A 166 13.99 6.97 3.32
C ARG A 166 14.42 8.14 4.21
N GLU A 167 14.89 9.23 3.63
CA GLU A 167 15.27 10.44 4.35
C GLU A 167 14.06 11.11 5.03
N ALA A 168 12.93 11.18 4.33
CA ALA A 168 11.67 11.72 4.85
C ALA A 168 10.94 10.77 5.83
N LYS A 169 11.37 9.50 5.91
CA LYS A 169 10.70 8.42 6.64
C LYS A 169 9.23 8.25 6.23
N GLY A 170 8.92 8.46 4.95
CA GLY A 170 7.54 8.46 4.47
C GLY A 170 7.34 9.22 3.15
N PRO A 171 6.14 9.77 2.91
CA PRO A 171 5.85 10.62 1.76
C PRO A 171 6.75 11.85 1.75
N VAL A 172 7.06 12.36 0.55
CA VAL A 172 7.99 13.47 0.39
C VAL A 172 7.22 14.76 0.21
N TYR A 173 7.56 15.73 1.05
CA TYR A 173 6.94 17.05 1.11
C TYR A 173 7.95 18.17 0.81
N GLU A 174 7.51 19.20 0.11
CA GLU A 174 8.16 20.51 0.06
C GLU A 174 7.27 21.52 0.80
N GLY A 175 7.69 21.92 2.01
CA GLY A 175 6.81 22.64 2.93
C GLY A 175 5.59 21.80 3.29
N ASN A 176 4.39 22.31 3.02
CA ASN A 176 3.12 21.59 3.26
C ASN A 176 2.59 20.91 1.99
N GLN A 177 3.31 20.98 0.87
CA GLN A 177 2.86 20.40 -0.39
C GLN A 177 3.48 19.02 -0.58
N LEU A 178 2.64 18.02 -0.83
CA LEU A 178 3.09 16.69 -1.21
C LEU A 178 3.70 16.74 -2.61
N VAL A 179 4.98 16.37 -2.74
CA VAL A 179 5.68 16.35 -4.04
C VAL A 179 5.83 14.93 -4.59
N TYR A 180 5.87 13.92 -3.71
CA TYR A 180 5.91 12.53 -4.11
C TYR A 180 5.20 11.61 -3.13
N ALA A 181 4.23 10.86 -3.66
CA ALA A 181 3.56 9.76 -2.99
C ALA A 181 4.31 8.45 -3.29
N PRO A 182 4.96 7.80 -2.30
CA PRO A 182 5.54 6.49 -2.45
C PRO A 182 4.52 5.42 -2.86
N VAL A 183 4.98 4.46 -3.65
CA VAL A 183 4.18 3.35 -4.18
C VAL A 183 4.49 2.08 -3.42
N ILE A 184 3.45 1.44 -2.89
CA ILE A 184 3.47 0.11 -2.28
C ILE A 184 2.74 -0.83 -3.24
N ILE A 185 3.39 -1.93 -3.58
CA ILE A 185 2.86 -2.94 -4.48
C ILE A 185 2.72 -4.24 -3.69
N GLY A 186 1.51 -4.80 -3.66
CA GLY A 186 1.21 -6.07 -3.01
C GLY A 186 0.48 -7.01 -3.97
N GLY A 187 0.61 -8.31 -3.74
CA GLY A 187 -0.06 -9.38 -4.47
C GLY A 187 -0.15 -10.61 -3.58
#